data_AF-A0A4R1H9Y3-F1
#
_entry.id   AF-A0A4R1H9Y3-F1
#
_cell.length_a   1.000
_cell.length_b   1.000
_cell.length_c   1.000
_cell.angle_alpha   90.00
_cell.angle_beta   90.00
_cell.angle_gamma   90.00
#
_symmetry.space_group_name_H-M   'P 1'
#
loop_
_entity.id
_entity.type
_entity.pdbx_description
1 polymer ?
#
loop_
_entity_poly.entity_id
_entity_poly.type
_entity_poly.pdbx_seq_one_letter_code
_entity_poly.pdbx_strand_id
1 'polypeptide(L)'
;MDVVEVLFFVILELAVLLGIAVFVLDRKRRQLQAQVQELTREESAPESDVFESITSGYLPYLEKLILESRAQLEAAGDGGTGTETETETETAEDETTLAIRYRLSLLESEKKVTERCNDYPEKRWEHVTELFTPPSAPVPEDDDPELEEAESNNPLLKAQEQIKRLESFRDKFFSMKKQLRELEASRQKLTEQLEILMPEAERSEELRALLDTMNGQRDRLQAELDQLESQSDELAKTATQNTPVQEQENESSSALTKQIDKQNRKISELHHLVDDLNLEAEKAEELQSRFKQFELASRDMNMCIQVLEEENQFLQEQIKSLLELDENEPVYHSGASADAENPDQKAQLEALQSELEGKDQQIKSLEEKYASMEQEYLTLYEEANS
;
A
#
# COMPACT_ATOMS: atom_id res chain seq x y z
N MET A 1 -6.14 83.75 48.36
CA MET A 1 -6.55 82.37 48.06
C MET A 1 -6.06 81.52 49.20
N ASP A 2 -6.99 80.92 49.93
CA ASP A 2 -6.65 80.05 51.04
C ASP A 2 -6.01 78.76 50.52
N VAL A 3 -5.12 78.16 51.32
CA VAL A 3 -4.45 76.89 50.99
C VAL A 3 -5.46 75.79 50.62
N VAL A 4 -6.66 75.86 51.21
CA VAL A 4 -7.79 74.97 50.95
C VAL A 4 -8.34 75.15 49.53
N GLU A 5 -8.42 76.38 49.02
CA GLU A 5 -8.87 76.64 47.65
C GLU A 5 -7.87 76.10 46.63
N VAL A 6 -6.57 76.32 46.85
CA VAL A 6 -5.50 75.80 45.97
C VAL A 6 -5.49 74.27 45.97
N LEU A 7 -5.65 73.63 47.14
CA LEU A 7 -5.73 72.18 47.24
C LEU A 7 -6.97 71.63 46.50
N PHE A 8 -8.10 72.33 46.57
CA PHE A 8 -9.31 71.94 45.86
C PHE A 8 -9.13 72.02 44.34
N PHE A 9 -8.48 73.07 43.83
CA PHE A 9 -8.16 73.19 42.39
C PHE A 9 -7.22 72.07 41.91
N VAL A 10 -6.19 71.72 42.68
CA VAL A 10 -5.26 70.63 42.32
C VAL A 10 -5.96 69.27 42.31
N ILE A 11 -6.85 69.00 43.28
CA ILE A 11 -7.63 67.76 43.31
C ILE A 11 -8.59 67.70 42.12
N LEU A 12 -9.19 68.83 41.76
CA LEU A 12 -10.12 68.93 40.64
C LEU A 12 -9.40 68.76 39.29
N GLU A 13 -8.20 69.33 39.13
CA GLU A 13 -7.34 69.09 37.97
C GLU A 13 -6.91 67.62 37.86
N LEU A 14 -6.51 67.00 38.97
CA LEU A 14 -6.18 65.57 39.00
C LEU A 14 -7.39 64.70 38.62
N ALA A 15 -8.59 65.04 39.11
CA ALA A 15 -9.82 64.33 38.77
C ALA A 15 -10.16 64.46 37.27
N VAL A 16 -9.94 65.63 36.68
CA VAL A 16 -10.13 65.86 35.24
C VAL A 16 -9.12 65.06 34.42
N LEU A 17 -7.84 65.06 34.81
CA LEU A 17 -6.80 64.26 34.12
C LEU A 17 -7.08 62.76 34.22
N LEU A 18 -7.55 62.29 35.38
CA LEU A 18 -7.92 60.89 35.58
C LEU A 18 -9.16 60.52 34.77
N GLY A 19 -10.14 61.42 34.67
CA GLY A 19 -11.30 61.27 33.78
C GLY A 19 -10.92 61.18 32.30
N ILE A 20 -9.97 62.02 31.84
CA ILE A 20 -9.44 61.97 30.47
C ILE A 20 -8.68 60.66 30.23
N ALA A 21 -7.85 60.21 31.18
CA ALA A 21 -7.12 58.96 31.08
C ALA A 21 -8.07 57.75 30.99
N VAL A 22 -9.11 57.69 31.82
CA VAL A 22 -10.14 56.65 31.77
C VAL A 22 -10.91 56.69 30.45
N PHE A 23 -11.22 57.89 29.93
CA PHE A 23 -11.89 58.04 28.65
C PHE A 23 -11.01 57.57 27.47
N VAL A 24 -9.71 57.87 27.48
CA VAL A 24 -8.75 57.40 26.48
C VAL A 24 -8.58 55.88 26.56
N LEU A 25 -8.50 55.33 27.77
CA LEU A 25 -8.43 53.88 27.98
C LEU A 25 -9.71 53.17 27.55
N ASP A 26 -10.89 53.73 27.82
CA ASP A 26 -12.18 53.15 27.37
C ASP A 26 -12.32 53.26 25.84
N ARG A 27 -11.88 54.36 25.23
CA ARG A 27 -11.84 54.51 23.77
C ARG A 27 -10.87 53.53 23.13
N LYS A 28 -9.67 53.33 23.71
CA LYS A 28 -8.68 52.37 23.23
C LYS A 28 -9.17 50.93 23.44
N ARG A 29 -9.85 50.65 24.55
CA ARG A 29 -10.50 49.36 24.81
C ARG A 29 -11.62 49.07 23.80
N ARG A 30 -12.45 50.06 23.46
CA ARG A 30 -13.48 49.91 22.41
C ARG A 30 -12.88 49.76 21.03
N GLN A 31 -11.78 50.46 20.72
CA GLN A 31 -11.04 50.26 19.47
C GLN A 31 -10.41 48.86 19.39
N LEU A 32 -9.82 48.39 20.50
CA LEU A 32 -9.30 47.02 20.59
C LEU A 32 -10.42 45.98 20.52
N GLN A 33 -11.58 46.24 21.11
CA GLN A 33 -12.75 45.37 20.98
C GLN A 33 -13.32 45.38 19.57
N ALA A 34 -13.29 46.52 18.87
CA ALA A 34 -13.67 46.61 17.47
C ALA A 34 -12.66 45.90 16.56
N GLN A 35 -11.35 46.03 16.84
CA GLN A 35 -10.31 45.28 16.13
C GLN A 35 -10.35 43.79 16.43
N VAL A 36 -10.66 43.39 17.66
CA VAL A 36 -10.87 41.98 18.02
C VAL A 36 -12.16 41.47 17.40
N GLN A 37 -13.24 42.26 17.34
CA GLN A 37 -14.45 41.85 16.62
C GLN A 37 -14.26 41.83 15.11
N GLU A 38 -13.43 42.70 14.54
CA GLU A 38 -13.02 42.62 13.13
C GLU A 38 -12.17 41.38 12.90
N LEU A 39 -11.14 41.12 13.71
CA LEU A 39 -10.30 39.90 13.62
C LEU A 39 -11.13 38.63 13.84
N THR A 40 -12.04 38.60 14.82
CA THR A 40 -12.96 37.47 15.06
C THR A 40 -14.03 37.36 13.98
N ARG A 41 -14.36 38.45 13.27
CA ARG A 41 -15.30 38.43 12.12
C ARG A 41 -14.59 38.11 10.80
N GLU A 42 -13.31 38.41 10.69
CA GLU A 42 -12.41 37.98 9.61
C GLU A 42 -12.08 36.49 9.78
N GLU A 43 -11.94 36.02 11.02
CA GLU A 43 -11.87 34.61 11.42
C GLU A 43 -13.25 33.90 11.33
N SER A 44 -14.37 34.65 11.24
CA SER A 44 -15.74 34.11 11.09
C SER A 44 -16.43 34.45 9.76
N ALA A 45 -15.69 34.93 8.75
CA ALA A 45 -16.14 34.98 7.36
C ALA A 45 -15.38 33.89 6.62
N PRO A 46 -16.07 33.05 5.85
CA PRO A 46 -15.84 31.61 5.80
C PRO A 46 -14.43 31.29 5.32
N GLU A 47 -13.51 31.13 6.28
CA GLU A 47 -12.38 30.25 6.08
C GLU A 47 -12.99 28.91 5.72
N SER A 48 -12.82 28.56 4.45
CA SER A 48 -13.19 27.30 3.83
C SER A 48 -13.00 26.17 4.83
N ASP A 49 -14.12 25.66 5.34
CA ASP A 49 -14.28 24.44 6.13
C ASP A 49 -12.94 23.80 6.50
N VAL A 50 -12.24 24.40 7.48
CA VAL A 50 -11.09 23.77 8.11
C VAL A 50 -11.66 22.61 8.92
N PHE A 51 -11.76 21.49 8.21
CA PHE A 51 -11.92 20.14 8.69
C PHE A 51 -12.92 20.00 9.84
N GLU A 52 -14.21 19.96 9.48
CA GLU A 52 -15.17 19.17 10.23
C GLU A 52 -14.75 17.69 10.14
N SER A 53 -13.89 17.34 11.08
CA SER A 53 -13.59 16.01 11.56
C SER A 53 -12.80 15.09 10.62
N ILE A 54 -11.71 14.60 11.20
CA ILE A 54 -10.99 13.36 10.86
C ILE A 54 -11.93 12.12 10.83
N THR A 55 -13.25 12.28 11.09
CA THR A 55 -14.26 11.23 10.98
C THR A 55 -14.98 11.18 9.62
N SER A 56 -14.83 12.17 8.74
CA SER A 56 -15.28 12.04 7.35
C SER A 56 -14.08 11.68 6.47
N GLY A 57 -14.05 10.46 5.94
CA GLY A 57 -12.93 9.99 5.13
C GLY A 57 -12.69 10.82 3.87
N TYR A 58 -11.60 10.52 3.17
CA TYR A 58 -11.21 11.17 1.91
C TYR A 58 -12.29 11.13 0.80
N LEU A 59 -13.17 10.12 0.85
CA LEU A 59 -14.24 9.90 -0.13
C LEU A 59 -15.41 10.91 0.01
N PRO A 60 -15.95 11.18 1.22
CA PRO A 60 -16.81 12.35 1.49
C PRO A 60 -16.22 13.69 1.04
N TYR A 61 -14.90 13.87 1.18
CA TYR A 61 -14.20 15.07 0.72
C TYR A 61 -14.23 15.23 -0.81
N LEU A 62 -13.92 14.16 -1.54
CA LEU A 62 -14.01 14.16 -3.01
C LEU A 62 -15.44 14.41 -3.48
N GLU A 63 -16.44 13.85 -2.80
CA GLU A 63 -17.85 14.10 -3.12
C GLU A 63 -18.25 15.57 -2.94
N LYS A 64 -17.79 16.21 -1.86
CA LYS A 64 -17.99 17.65 -1.65
C LYS A 64 -17.34 18.50 -2.74
N LEU A 65 -16.11 18.16 -3.15
CA LEU A 65 -15.39 18.88 -4.21
C LEU A 65 -16.01 18.70 -5.60
N ILE A 66 -16.57 17.52 -5.88
CA ILE A 66 -17.34 17.27 -7.11
C ILE A 66 -18.62 18.12 -7.10
N LEU A 67 -19.35 18.16 -5.98
CA LEU A 67 -20.56 19.00 -5.85
C LEU A 67 -20.24 20.48 -5.99
N GLU A 68 -19.16 20.97 -5.39
CA GLU A 68 -18.71 22.35 -5.50
C GLU A 68 -18.31 22.69 -6.95
N SER A 69 -17.56 21.82 -7.62
CA SER A 69 -17.15 22.02 -9.00
C SER A 69 -18.35 21.96 -9.97
N ARG A 70 -19.38 21.16 -9.67
CA ARG A 70 -20.66 21.17 -10.41
C ARG A 70 -21.45 22.45 -10.18
N ALA A 71 -21.52 22.93 -8.93
CA ALA A 71 -22.16 24.20 -8.62
C ALA A 71 -21.45 25.39 -9.29
N GLN A 72 -20.12 25.37 -9.39
CA GLN A 72 -19.35 26.37 -10.14
C GLN A 72 -19.62 26.30 -11.65
N LEU A 73 -19.83 25.10 -12.20
CA LEU A 73 -20.20 24.91 -13.60
C LEU A 73 -21.64 25.38 -13.89
N GLU A 74 -22.58 25.14 -12.97
CA GLU A 74 -23.96 25.61 -13.07
C GLU A 74 -24.04 27.14 -12.93
N ALA A 75 -23.30 27.74 -11.98
CA ALA A 75 -23.22 29.19 -11.81
C ALA A 75 -22.55 29.89 -13.01
N ALA A 76 -21.57 29.23 -13.66
CA ALA A 76 -20.96 29.72 -14.90
C ALA A 76 -21.91 29.60 -16.11
N GLY A 77 -22.84 28.62 -16.09
CA GLY A 77 -23.86 28.47 -17.12
C GLY A 77 -25.03 29.47 -17.03
N ASP A 78 -25.36 29.93 -15.82
CA ASP A 78 -26.51 30.81 -15.56
C ASP A 78 -26.18 32.33 -15.67
N GLY A 79 -24.91 32.69 -15.90
CA GLY A 79 -24.47 34.07 -16.17
C GLY A 79 -24.83 34.60 -17.57
N GLY A 80 -25.49 33.79 -18.40
CA GLY A 80 -25.78 34.05 -19.81
C GLY A 80 -27.09 34.79 -20.13
N THR A 81 -27.78 35.39 -19.15
CA THR A 81 -28.98 36.20 -19.44
C THR A 81 -28.82 37.65 -18.98
N GLY A 82 -28.40 38.50 -19.91
CA GLY A 82 -28.76 39.92 -19.87
C GLY A 82 -27.63 40.91 -20.06
N THR A 83 -27.09 41.01 -21.28
CA THR A 83 -26.90 42.33 -21.93
C THR A 83 -26.68 42.15 -23.42
N GLU A 84 -27.54 42.79 -24.20
CA GLU A 84 -27.51 42.88 -25.65
C GLU A 84 -26.20 43.50 -26.14
N THR A 85 -25.41 42.77 -26.93
CA THR A 85 -24.64 43.34 -28.04
C THR A 85 -24.26 42.22 -29.00
N GLU A 86 -24.72 42.36 -30.24
CA GLU A 86 -24.33 41.56 -31.39
C GLU A 86 -22.81 41.63 -31.59
N THR A 87 -22.09 40.52 -31.44
CA THR A 87 -20.86 40.23 -32.21
C THR A 87 -20.55 38.74 -32.12
N GLU A 88 -20.51 38.13 -33.31
CA GLU A 88 -19.93 36.85 -33.68
C GLU A 88 -18.78 36.38 -32.75
N THR A 89 -18.94 35.25 -32.06
CA THR A 89 -17.87 34.28 -31.70
C THR A 89 -18.47 33.06 -30.98
N GLU A 90 -19.04 32.14 -31.76
CA GLU A 90 -19.51 30.81 -31.31
C GLU A 90 -18.36 29.81 -30.97
N THR A 91 -17.16 30.26 -30.62
CA THR A 91 -16.00 29.36 -30.44
C THR A 91 -15.17 29.62 -29.18
N ALA A 92 -15.75 30.28 -28.18
CA ALA A 92 -15.18 30.35 -26.84
C ALA A 92 -16.20 29.76 -25.87
N GLU A 93 -16.32 28.43 -25.82
CA GLU A 93 -16.64 27.82 -24.53
C GLU A 93 -15.52 28.31 -23.61
N ASP A 94 -15.85 29.22 -22.68
CA ASP A 94 -14.88 29.91 -21.84
C ASP A 94 -13.87 28.89 -21.32
N GLU A 95 -12.57 29.12 -21.52
CA GLU A 95 -11.49 28.21 -21.12
C GLU A 95 -11.63 27.77 -19.65
N THR A 96 -12.27 28.61 -18.83
CA THR A 96 -12.68 28.36 -17.45
C THR A 96 -13.73 27.24 -17.32
N THR A 97 -14.80 27.24 -18.13
CA THR A 97 -15.82 26.19 -18.14
C THR A 97 -15.25 24.85 -18.60
N LEU A 98 -14.36 24.87 -19.59
CA LEU A 98 -13.65 23.69 -20.08
C LEU A 98 -12.68 23.17 -19.00
N ALA A 99 -11.93 24.04 -18.33
CA ALA A 99 -11.06 23.66 -17.21
C ALA A 99 -11.86 23.06 -16.04
N ILE A 100 -13.04 23.61 -15.71
CA ILE A 100 -13.92 23.06 -14.67
C ILE A 100 -14.45 21.68 -15.08
N ARG A 101 -14.83 21.47 -16.35
CA ARG A 101 -15.22 20.14 -16.86
C ARG A 101 -14.08 19.11 -16.78
N TYR A 102 -12.85 19.50 -17.12
CA TYR A 102 -11.68 18.62 -16.98
C TYR A 102 -11.39 18.29 -15.51
N ARG A 103 -11.47 19.28 -14.63
CA ARG A 103 -11.32 19.09 -13.18
C ARG A 103 -12.39 18.14 -12.63
N LEU A 104 -13.65 18.27 -13.06
CA LEU A 104 -14.73 17.36 -12.69
C LEU A 104 -14.46 15.92 -13.13
N SER A 105 -14.04 15.73 -14.38
CA SER A 105 -13.67 14.41 -14.90
C SER A 105 -12.54 13.76 -14.08
N LEU A 106 -11.52 14.55 -13.72
CA LEU A 106 -10.41 14.10 -12.87
C LEU A 106 -10.90 13.68 -11.48
N LEU A 107 -11.66 14.55 -10.80
CA LEU A 107 -12.20 14.27 -9.47
C LEU A 107 -13.16 13.07 -9.46
N GLU A 108 -13.98 12.88 -10.49
CA GLU A 108 -14.85 11.70 -10.61
C GLU A 108 -14.05 10.41 -10.81
N SER A 109 -12.97 10.46 -11.60
CA SER A 109 -12.06 9.32 -11.75
C SER A 109 -11.29 9.00 -10.47
N GLU A 110 -10.87 10.02 -9.74
CA GLU A 110 -10.19 9.90 -8.45
C GLU A 110 -11.14 9.32 -7.39
N LYS A 111 -12.41 9.76 -7.37
CA LYS A 111 -13.47 9.16 -6.55
C LYS A 111 -13.64 7.67 -6.85
N LYS A 112 -13.69 7.28 -8.13
CA LYS A 112 -13.79 5.86 -8.51
C LYS A 112 -12.58 5.02 -8.12
N VAL A 113 -11.37 5.59 -8.22
CA VAL A 113 -10.13 4.91 -7.80
C VAL A 113 -10.10 4.78 -6.29
N THR A 114 -10.47 5.83 -5.57
CA THR A 114 -10.50 5.82 -4.10
C THR A 114 -11.59 4.91 -3.55
N GLU A 115 -12.78 4.83 -4.16
CA GLU A 115 -13.78 3.80 -3.86
C GLU A 115 -13.19 2.39 -3.99
N ARG A 116 -12.50 2.09 -5.10
CA ARG A 116 -11.82 0.80 -5.30
C ARG A 116 -10.69 0.55 -4.29
N CYS A 117 -9.98 1.61 -3.89
CA CYS A 117 -8.90 1.53 -2.90
C CYS A 117 -9.41 1.50 -1.44
N ASN A 118 -10.62 1.99 -1.17
CA ASN A 118 -11.22 2.00 0.17
C ASN A 118 -11.98 0.69 0.46
N ASP A 119 -12.33 -0.07 -0.58
CA ASP A 119 -12.68 -1.50 -0.49
C ASP A 119 -11.43 -2.39 -0.27
N TYR A 120 -10.24 -1.85 -0.53
CA TYR A 120 -8.98 -2.56 -0.41
C TYR A 120 -8.64 -3.00 1.02
N PRO A 121 -8.94 -2.29 2.13
CA PRO A 121 -8.69 -2.82 3.46
C PRO A 121 -9.57 -4.03 3.82
N GLU A 122 -10.81 -4.14 3.35
CA GLU A 122 -11.65 -5.33 3.62
C GLU A 122 -11.25 -6.50 2.73
N LYS A 123 -10.91 -6.22 1.47
CA LYS A 123 -10.44 -7.23 0.51
C LYS A 123 -8.93 -7.39 0.46
N ARG A 124 -8.15 -6.74 1.34
CA ARG A 124 -6.68 -6.87 1.36
C ARG A 124 -6.31 -8.31 1.60
N TRP A 125 -7.01 -8.95 2.52
CA TRP A 125 -6.81 -10.34 2.82
C TRP A 125 -7.37 -11.17 1.70
N GLU A 126 -8.53 -10.88 1.11
CA GLU A 126 -9.02 -11.64 -0.05
C GLU A 126 -8.08 -11.53 -1.26
N HIS A 127 -7.52 -10.37 -1.57
CA HIS A 127 -6.68 -10.11 -2.73
C HIS A 127 -5.24 -10.58 -2.52
N VAL A 128 -4.68 -10.44 -1.31
CA VAL A 128 -3.41 -11.10 -0.92
C VAL A 128 -3.62 -12.60 -0.89
N THR A 129 -4.75 -13.09 -0.37
CA THR A 129 -5.09 -14.51 -0.41
C THR A 129 -5.39 -14.96 -1.83
N GLU A 130 -5.83 -14.14 -2.78
CA GLU A 130 -5.99 -14.46 -4.22
C GLU A 130 -4.66 -14.41 -4.99
N LEU A 131 -3.73 -13.54 -4.58
CA LEU A 131 -2.39 -13.44 -5.16
C LEU A 131 -1.46 -14.56 -4.64
N PHE A 132 -1.70 -15.05 -3.42
CA PHE A 132 -0.96 -16.13 -2.77
C PHE A 132 -1.73 -17.44 -2.67
N THR A 133 -3.03 -17.48 -3.01
CA THR A 133 -3.63 -18.75 -3.40
C THR A 133 -3.01 -19.07 -4.74
N PRO A 134 -2.28 -20.20 -4.86
CA PRO A 134 -2.05 -20.74 -6.19
C PRO A 134 -3.43 -20.80 -6.85
N PRO A 135 -3.58 -20.40 -8.14
CA PRO A 135 -4.86 -20.53 -8.82
C PRO A 135 -5.29 -21.94 -8.53
N SER A 136 -6.37 -22.09 -7.75
CA SER A 136 -6.78 -23.40 -7.28
C SER A 136 -6.82 -24.21 -8.56
N ALA A 137 -5.94 -25.21 -8.67
CA ALA A 137 -6.12 -26.24 -9.68
C ALA A 137 -7.61 -26.55 -9.54
N PRO A 138 -8.40 -26.43 -10.64
CA PRO A 138 -9.82 -26.62 -10.53
C PRO A 138 -9.98 -27.83 -9.65
N VAL A 139 -10.59 -27.63 -8.47
CA VAL A 139 -11.07 -28.75 -7.65
C VAL A 139 -11.66 -29.64 -8.70
N PRO A 140 -11.17 -30.89 -8.88
CA PRO A 140 -11.81 -31.78 -9.81
C PRO A 140 -13.27 -31.73 -9.40
N GLU A 141 -14.08 -31.02 -10.17
CA GLU A 141 -15.50 -31.25 -10.13
C GLU A 141 -15.51 -32.75 -10.36
N ASP A 142 -15.99 -33.48 -9.35
CA ASP A 142 -16.34 -34.89 -9.43
C ASP A 142 -17.47 -35.08 -10.48
N ASP A 143 -17.37 -34.41 -11.62
CA ASP A 143 -17.65 -34.94 -12.93
C ASP A 143 -16.43 -35.79 -13.33
N ASP A 144 -16.06 -36.76 -12.49
CA ASP A 144 -15.86 -38.09 -13.02
C ASP A 144 -17.22 -38.45 -13.62
N PRO A 145 -17.40 -38.45 -14.95
CA PRO A 145 -18.36 -39.39 -15.44
C PRO A 145 -17.74 -40.74 -15.04
N GLU A 146 -18.35 -41.40 -14.03
CA GLU A 146 -18.36 -42.85 -13.91
C GLU A 146 -18.76 -43.40 -15.29
N LEU A 147 -17.82 -43.43 -16.22
CA LEU A 147 -17.92 -44.15 -17.46
C LEU A 147 -17.32 -45.48 -17.11
N GLU A 148 -18.24 -46.34 -16.67
CA GLU A 148 -18.12 -47.78 -16.80
C GLU A 148 -17.11 -48.09 -17.91
N GLU A 149 -16.02 -48.78 -17.55
CA GLU A 149 -15.16 -49.44 -18.50
C GLU A 149 -16.02 -50.49 -19.21
N ALA A 150 -16.84 -50.05 -20.16
CA ALA A 150 -17.42 -50.91 -21.15
C ALA A 150 -16.23 -51.40 -21.96
N GLU A 151 -15.74 -52.59 -21.63
CA GLU A 151 -14.85 -53.40 -22.43
C GLU A 151 -15.49 -53.61 -23.82
N SER A 152 -15.44 -52.58 -24.65
CA SER A 152 -15.77 -52.73 -26.05
C SER A 152 -14.54 -53.35 -26.71
N ASN A 153 -14.69 -54.60 -27.13
CA ASN A 153 -13.71 -55.39 -27.88
C ASN A 153 -13.37 -54.81 -29.27
N ASN A 154 -13.71 -53.54 -29.53
CA ASN A 154 -13.57 -52.90 -30.82
C ASN A 154 -12.37 -51.92 -30.82
N PRO A 155 -11.28 -52.23 -31.55
CA PRO A 155 -10.05 -51.42 -31.55
C PRO A 155 -10.27 -49.99 -32.09
N LEU A 156 -11.32 -49.80 -32.90
CA LEU A 156 -11.65 -48.51 -33.50
C LEU A 156 -12.23 -47.52 -32.47
N LEU A 157 -12.99 -48.00 -31.47
CA LEU A 157 -13.51 -47.17 -30.39
C LEU A 157 -12.40 -46.77 -29.42
N LYS A 158 -11.50 -47.70 -29.07
CA LYS A 158 -10.29 -47.39 -28.28
C LYS A 158 -9.40 -46.35 -28.95
N ALA A 159 -9.20 -46.47 -30.27
CA ALA A 159 -8.44 -45.47 -31.04
C ALA A 159 -9.14 -44.10 -31.04
N GLN A 160 -10.47 -44.06 -31.13
CA GLN A 160 -11.24 -42.82 -31.10
C GLN A 160 -11.22 -42.14 -29.72
N GLU A 161 -11.25 -42.91 -28.64
CA GLU A 161 -11.07 -42.40 -27.27
C GLU A 161 -9.65 -41.88 -27.02
N GLN A 162 -8.63 -42.58 -27.53
CA GLN A 162 -7.25 -42.09 -27.48
C GLN A 162 -7.09 -40.78 -28.25
N ILE A 163 -7.71 -40.64 -29.44
CA ILE A 163 -7.69 -39.39 -30.20
C ILE A 163 -8.35 -38.26 -29.39
N LYS A 164 -9.51 -38.50 -28.77
CA LYS A 164 -10.16 -37.49 -27.92
C LYS A 164 -9.30 -37.10 -26.70
N ARG A 165 -8.63 -38.07 -26.06
CA ARG A 165 -7.70 -37.80 -24.97
C ARG A 165 -6.52 -36.95 -25.45
N LEU A 166 -5.94 -37.28 -26.61
CA LEU A 166 -4.86 -36.50 -27.21
C LEU A 166 -5.29 -35.10 -27.62
N GLU A 167 -6.50 -34.91 -28.11
CA GLU A 167 -7.07 -33.59 -28.40
C GLU A 167 -7.26 -32.77 -27.12
N SER A 168 -7.77 -33.38 -26.05
CA SER A 168 -7.89 -32.71 -24.75
C SER A 168 -6.52 -32.34 -24.15
N PHE A 169 -5.51 -33.19 -24.32
CA PHE A 169 -4.15 -32.92 -23.89
C PHE A 169 -3.50 -31.80 -24.72
N ARG A 170 -3.72 -31.81 -26.03
CA ARG A 170 -3.29 -30.75 -26.94
C ARG A 170 -3.87 -29.40 -26.50
N ASP A 171 -5.15 -29.36 -26.20
CA ASP A 171 -5.82 -28.12 -25.82
C ASP A 171 -5.33 -27.60 -24.45
N LYS A 172 -5.12 -28.50 -23.49
CA LYS A 172 -4.45 -28.20 -22.20
C LYS A 172 -3.01 -27.73 -22.38
N PHE A 173 -2.26 -28.32 -23.31
CA PHE A 173 -0.89 -27.91 -23.62
C PHE A 173 -0.86 -26.50 -24.23
N PHE A 174 -1.81 -26.18 -25.11
CA PHE A 174 -1.92 -24.83 -25.68
C PHE A 174 -2.36 -23.79 -24.65
N SER A 175 -3.26 -24.12 -23.72
CA SER A 175 -3.63 -23.22 -22.63
C SER A 175 -2.43 -22.98 -21.70
N MET A 176 -1.70 -24.02 -21.31
CA MET A 176 -0.50 -23.92 -20.49
C MET A 176 0.61 -23.11 -21.19
N LYS A 177 0.81 -23.32 -22.49
CA LYS A 177 1.79 -22.56 -23.29
C LYS A 177 1.41 -21.08 -23.40
N LYS A 178 0.10 -20.77 -23.45
CA LYS A 178 -0.40 -19.39 -23.44
C LYS A 178 -0.12 -18.74 -22.08
N GLN A 179 -0.44 -19.43 -20.99
CA GLN A 179 -0.16 -18.96 -19.62
C GLN A 179 1.34 -18.74 -19.38
N LEU A 180 2.19 -19.63 -19.90
CA LEU A 180 3.65 -19.48 -19.78
C LEU A 180 4.16 -18.24 -20.51
N ARG A 181 3.63 -17.93 -21.70
CA ARG A 181 3.96 -16.66 -22.39
C ARG A 181 3.45 -15.42 -21.64
N GLU A 182 2.24 -15.48 -21.08
CA GLU A 182 1.70 -14.38 -20.28
C GLU A 182 2.55 -14.14 -19.02
N LEU A 183 3.03 -15.22 -18.39
CA LEU A 183 3.91 -15.15 -17.24
C LEU A 183 5.30 -14.61 -17.61
N GLU A 184 5.90 -15.07 -18.72
CA GLU A 184 7.16 -14.50 -19.25
C GLU A 184 7.02 -13.00 -19.57
N ALA A 185 5.91 -12.58 -20.16
CA ALA A 185 5.64 -11.17 -20.44
C ALA A 185 5.48 -10.35 -19.15
N SER A 186 4.80 -10.89 -18.14
CA SER A 186 4.68 -10.23 -16.83
C SER A 186 6.04 -10.08 -16.12
N ARG A 187 6.91 -11.10 -16.25
CA ARG A 187 8.27 -11.07 -15.71
C ARG A 187 9.12 -10.01 -16.41
N GLN A 188 9.05 -9.93 -17.74
CA GLN A 188 9.74 -8.88 -18.51
C GLN A 188 9.29 -7.48 -18.09
N LYS A 189 7.99 -7.28 -17.91
CA LYS A 189 7.43 -6.01 -17.42
C LYS A 189 7.91 -5.66 -16.01
N LEU A 190 8.00 -6.65 -15.12
CA LEU A 190 8.53 -6.44 -13.76
C LEU A 190 10.03 -6.07 -13.80
N THR A 191 10.81 -6.71 -14.66
CA THR A 191 12.23 -6.36 -14.82
C THR A 191 12.42 -4.96 -15.40
N GLU A 192 11.59 -4.53 -16.35
CA GLU A 192 11.60 -3.16 -16.87
C GLU A 192 11.22 -2.14 -15.78
N GLN A 193 10.21 -2.45 -14.96
CA GLN A 193 9.85 -1.61 -13.80
C GLN A 193 10.99 -1.52 -12.77
N LEU A 194 11.69 -2.62 -12.53
CA LEU A 194 12.84 -2.66 -11.61
C LEU A 194 14.02 -1.85 -12.14
N GLU A 195 14.27 -1.89 -13.45
CA GLU A 195 15.29 -1.08 -14.12
C GLU A 195 14.97 0.42 -14.06
N ILE A 196 13.69 0.80 -14.11
CA ILE A 196 13.23 2.19 -13.95
C ILE A 196 13.41 2.68 -12.50
N LEU A 197 13.26 1.79 -11.50
CA LEU A 197 13.33 2.15 -10.07
C LEU A 197 14.76 2.15 -9.51
N MET A 198 15.73 1.46 -10.12
CA MET A 198 17.14 1.50 -9.68
C MET A 198 17.73 2.92 -9.57
N PRO A 199 17.54 3.82 -10.55
CA PRO A 199 18.03 5.21 -10.46
C PRO A 199 17.38 6.03 -9.34
N GLU A 200 16.15 5.68 -8.94
CA GLU A 200 15.44 6.35 -7.85
C GLU A 200 15.98 5.91 -6.47
N ALA A 201 16.39 4.64 -6.35
CA ALA A 201 17.12 4.15 -5.19
C ALA A 201 18.52 4.80 -5.06
N GLU A 202 19.26 4.92 -6.16
CA GLU A 202 20.57 5.61 -6.17
C GLU A 202 20.44 7.11 -5.80
N ARG A 203 19.43 7.81 -6.34
CA ARG A 203 19.13 9.19 -5.94
C ARG A 203 18.76 9.33 -4.47
N SER A 204 18.12 8.32 -3.88
CA SER A 204 17.79 8.32 -2.46
C SER A 204 19.05 8.25 -1.58
N GLU A 205 20.09 7.54 -2.04
CA GLU A 205 21.39 7.48 -1.36
C GLU A 205 22.17 8.79 -1.50
N GLU A 206 22.15 9.41 -2.69
CA GLU A 206 22.72 10.75 -2.92
C GLU A 206 22.04 11.82 -2.06
N LEU A 207 20.71 11.78 -1.94
CA LEU A 207 19.95 12.68 -1.05
C LEU A 207 20.32 12.46 0.41
N ARG A 208 20.54 11.21 0.83
CA ARG A 208 20.97 10.88 2.20
C ARG A 208 22.38 11.41 2.49
N ALA A 209 23.31 11.25 1.55
CA ALA A 209 24.65 11.82 1.65
C ALA A 209 24.61 13.36 1.70
N LEU A 210 23.75 14.00 0.90
CA LEU A 210 23.56 15.45 0.94
C LEU A 210 23.01 15.90 2.30
N LEU A 211 22.03 15.16 2.85
CA LEU A 211 21.45 15.45 4.16
C LEU A 211 22.50 15.32 5.29
N ASP A 212 23.37 14.32 5.23
CA ASP A 212 24.50 14.17 6.16
C ASP A 212 25.50 15.33 6.05
N THR A 213 25.79 15.79 4.82
CA THR A 213 26.66 16.98 4.64
C THR A 213 26.03 18.25 5.18
N MET A 214 24.72 18.45 4.99
CA MET A 214 23.99 19.59 5.56
C MET A 214 23.94 19.54 7.09
N ASN A 215 23.71 18.35 7.67
CA ASN A 215 23.74 18.15 9.12
C ASN A 215 25.12 18.51 9.70
N GLY A 216 26.20 18.03 9.07
CA GLY A 216 27.55 18.38 9.49
C GLY A 216 27.91 19.86 9.35
N GLN A 217 27.31 20.58 8.37
CA GLN A 217 27.46 22.04 8.26
C GLN A 217 26.70 22.78 9.34
N ARG A 218 25.48 22.33 9.66
CA ARG A 218 24.65 22.88 10.74
C ARG A 218 25.37 22.78 12.08
N ASP A 219 25.92 21.61 12.41
CA ASP A 219 26.63 21.38 13.68
C ASP A 219 27.86 22.28 13.82
N ARG A 220 28.57 22.55 12.71
CA ARG A 220 29.70 23.49 12.70
C ARG A 220 29.25 24.92 12.95
N LEU A 221 28.18 25.36 12.28
CA LEU A 221 27.64 26.71 12.47
C LEU A 221 27.09 26.90 13.89
N GLN A 222 26.45 25.87 14.45
CA GLN A 222 25.99 25.87 15.83
C GLN A 222 27.16 26.04 16.80
N ALA A 223 28.26 25.31 16.60
CA ALA A 223 29.45 25.45 17.42
C ALA A 223 30.11 26.84 17.31
N GLU A 224 30.10 27.44 16.12
CA GLU A 224 30.59 28.81 15.92
C GLU A 224 29.70 29.86 16.61
N LEU A 225 28.37 29.67 16.60
CA LEU A 225 27.43 30.52 17.33
C LEU A 225 27.64 30.44 18.84
N ASP A 226 27.75 29.24 19.40
CA ASP A 226 28.03 29.04 20.83
C ASP A 226 29.35 29.70 21.24
N GLN A 227 30.36 29.63 20.36
CA GLN A 227 31.64 30.30 20.57
C GLN A 227 31.50 31.83 20.57
N LEU A 228 30.77 32.41 19.61
CA LEU A 228 30.50 33.85 19.55
C LEU A 228 29.69 34.34 20.74
N GLU A 229 28.72 33.55 21.21
CA GLU A 229 27.94 33.85 22.41
C GLU A 229 28.85 33.92 23.65
N SER A 230 29.72 32.92 23.83
CA SER A 230 30.68 32.91 24.95
C SER A 230 31.65 34.10 24.92
N GLN A 231 32.13 34.49 23.72
CA GLN A 231 32.98 35.68 23.56
C GLN A 231 32.23 36.98 23.83
N SER A 232 30.97 37.08 23.42
CA SER A 232 30.10 38.21 23.72
C SER A 232 29.86 38.35 25.22
N ASP A 233 29.67 37.24 25.92
CA ASP A 233 29.48 37.22 27.37
C ASP A 233 30.73 37.64 28.13
N GLU A 234 31.92 37.20 27.69
CA GLU A 234 33.20 37.69 28.24
C GLU A 234 33.39 39.20 28.01
N LEU A 235 33.04 39.70 26.82
CA LEU A 235 33.08 41.13 26.49
C LEU A 235 32.06 41.95 27.32
N ALA A 236 30.86 41.43 27.55
CA ALA A 236 29.87 42.08 28.39
C ALA A 236 30.31 42.16 29.87
N LYS A 237 31.04 41.14 30.35
CA LYS A 237 31.58 41.07 31.71
C LYS A 237 32.78 41.99 31.92
N THR A 238 33.58 42.25 30.88
CA THR A 238 34.69 43.22 30.93
C THR A 238 34.21 44.66 30.78
N ALA A 239 33.13 44.89 30.02
CA ALA A 239 32.51 46.21 29.87
C ALA A 239 31.84 46.72 31.16
N THR A 240 31.41 45.82 32.07
CA THR A 240 30.78 46.19 33.35
C THR A 240 31.78 46.65 34.42
N GLN A 241 33.10 46.52 34.20
CA GLN A 241 34.14 46.84 35.18
C GLN A 241 34.70 48.27 35.09
N ASN A 242 34.38 49.04 34.05
CA ASN A 242 34.89 50.39 33.86
C ASN A 242 33.74 51.37 33.63
N THR A 243 33.61 52.39 34.50
CA THR A 243 33.51 53.86 34.20
C THR A 243 32.65 54.62 35.24
N PRO A 244 33.09 55.80 35.74
CA PRO A 244 32.23 56.77 36.45
C PRO A 244 31.84 58.03 35.63
N VAL A 245 30.55 58.38 35.77
CA VAL A 245 29.91 59.67 36.14
C VAL A 245 29.93 60.92 35.21
N GLN A 246 28.72 61.17 34.65
CA GLN A 246 27.86 62.38 34.63
C GLN A 246 28.40 63.76 34.15
N GLU A 247 28.29 63.97 32.84
CA GLU A 247 27.52 65.09 32.22
C GLU A 247 26.65 64.57 31.05
N GLN A 248 26.50 63.24 31.03
CA GLN A 248 26.18 62.41 29.88
C GLN A 248 24.75 61.87 29.97
N GLU A 249 23.88 62.41 30.83
CA GLU A 249 22.62 61.77 31.24
C GLU A 249 21.55 61.71 30.13
N ASN A 250 21.50 62.70 29.23
CA ASN A 250 20.57 62.70 28.08
C ASN A 250 21.11 61.92 26.88
N GLU A 251 22.42 61.95 26.61
CA GLU A 251 23.02 61.08 25.60
C GLU A 251 23.07 59.63 26.06
N SER A 252 23.34 59.36 27.35
CA SER A 252 23.38 58.02 27.93
C SER A 252 21.99 57.41 28.05
N SER A 253 20.95 58.17 28.38
CA SER A 253 19.58 57.65 28.31
C SER A 253 19.15 57.37 26.86
N SER A 254 19.58 58.17 25.88
CA SER A 254 19.36 57.87 24.45
C SER A 254 20.19 56.67 23.95
N ALA A 255 21.38 56.46 24.51
CA ALA A 255 22.25 55.33 24.19
C ALA A 255 21.73 54.05 24.85
N LEU A 256 21.21 54.15 26.08
CA LEU A 256 20.55 53.07 26.80
C LEU A 256 19.25 52.67 26.11
N THR A 257 18.42 53.61 25.63
CA THR A 257 17.23 53.25 24.85
C THR A 257 17.60 52.57 23.53
N LYS A 258 18.61 53.07 22.80
CA LYS A 258 19.13 52.36 21.61
C LYS A 258 19.70 50.98 21.94
N GLN A 259 20.33 50.82 23.10
CA GLN A 259 20.87 49.54 23.54
C GLN A 259 19.76 48.57 23.97
N ILE A 260 18.71 49.07 24.64
CA ILE A 260 17.50 48.32 24.97
C ILE A 260 16.76 47.93 23.68
N ASP A 261 16.64 48.82 22.70
CA ASP A 261 16.04 48.50 21.40
C ASP A 261 16.85 47.45 20.66
N LYS A 262 18.19 47.53 20.71
CA LYS A 262 19.08 46.53 20.13
C LYS A 262 18.97 45.19 20.87
N GLN A 263 18.85 45.21 22.19
CA GLN A 263 18.63 44.01 22.99
C GLN A 263 17.24 43.42 22.75
N ASN A 264 16.20 44.23 22.64
CA ASN A 264 14.84 43.77 22.31
C ASN A 264 14.78 43.14 20.92
N ARG A 265 15.48 43.71 19.93
CA ARG A 265 15.60 43.08 18.61
C ARG A 265 16.32 41.74 18.69
N LYS A 266 17.44 41.66 19.42
CA LYS A 266 18.14 40.39 19.65
C LYS A 266 17.26 39.37 20.39
N ILE A 267 16.48 39.82 21.38
CA ILE A 267 15.53 38.96 22.10
C ILE A 267 14.45 38.45 21.16
N SER A 268 13.91 39.29 20.27
CA SER A 268 12.95 38.86 19.26
C SER A 268 13.55 37.88 18.25
N GLU A 269 14.80 38.11 17.81
CA GLU A 269 15.53 37.18 16.94
C GLU A 269 15.77 35.83 17.63
N LEU A 270 16.19 35.84 18.90
CA LEU A 270 16.35 34.64 19.71
C LEU A 270 15.01 33.93 19.94
N HIS A 271 13.92 34.67 20.12
CA HIS A 271 12.58 34.08 20.27
C HIS A 271 12.17 33.32 19.01
N HIS A 272 12.35 33.93 17.83
CA HIS A 272 12.10 33.24 16.57
C HIS A 272 12.98 32.01 16.38
N LEU A 273 14.27 32.09 16.76
CA LEU A 273 15.16 30.93 16.68
C LEU A 273 14.72 29.80 17.63
N VAL A 274 14.26 30.13 18.84
CA VAL A 274 13.72 29.14 19.78
C VAL A 274 12.45 28.51 19.24
N ASP A 275 11.56 29.28 18.63
CA ASP A 275 10.34 28.77 18.00
C ASP A 275 10.67 27.83 16.83
N ASP A 276 11.64 28.20 15.99
CA ASP A 276 12.11 27.37 14.88
C ASP A 276 12.76 26.06 15.39
N LEU A 277 13.57 26.13 16.45
CA LEU A 277 14.19 24.96 17.08
C LEU A 277 13.15 24.03 17.72
N ASN A 278 12.10 24.59 18.35
CA ASN A 278 11.00 23.80 18.88
C ASN A 278 10.24 23.07 17.77
N LEU A 279 10.01 23.75 16.65
CA LEU A 279 9.34 23.17 15.49
C LEU A 279 10.20 22.08 14.82
N GLU A 280 11.53 22.26 14.80
CA GLU A 280 12.45 21.20 14.35
C GLU A 280 12.47 20.01 15.33
N ALA A 281 12.40 20.26 16.63
CA ALA A 281 12.33 19.20 17.65
C ALA A 281 11.03 18.38 17.53
N GLU A 282 9.90 19.03 17.29
CA GLU A 282 8.61 18.35 17.06
C GLU A 282 8.66 17.47 15.80
N LYS A 283 9.23 17.98 14.70
CA LYS A 283 9.46 17.19 13.47
C LYS A 283 10.39 16.00 13.72
N ALA A 284 11.43 16.19 14.53
CA ALA A 284 12.34 15.11 14.88
C ALA A 284 11.65 14.02 15.71
N GLU A 285 10.77 14.40 16.64
CA GLU A 285 9.97 13.46 17.42
C GLU A 285 8.96 12.71 16.52
N GLU A 286 8.31 13.40 15.59
CA GLU A 286 7.42 12.77 14.61
C GLU A 286 8.19 11.75 13.75
N LEU A 287 9.35 12.12 13.22
CA LEU A 287 10.21 11.21 12.45
C LEU A 287 10.65 10.00 13.30
N GLN A 288 10.99 10.22 14.58
CA GLN A 288 11.33 9.14 15.49
C GLN A 288 10.16 8.19 15.73
N SER A 289 8.93 8.71 15.82
CA SER A 289 7.73 7.91 15.96
C SER A 289 7.47 7.04 14.73
N ARG A 290 7.64 7.61 13.51
CA ARG A 290 7.52 6.87 12.25
C ARG A 290 8.61 5.81 12.10
N PHE A 291 9.83 6.11 12.57
CA PHE A 291 10.92 5.14 12.57
C PHE A 291 10.63 3.95 13.48
N LYS A 292 10.12 4.20 14.70
CA LYS A 292 9.69 3.12 15.60
C LYS A 292 8.57 2.27 14.99
N GLN A 293 7.61 2.89 14.32
CA GLN A 293 6.56 2.16 13.59
C GLN A 293 7.15 1.29 12.47
N PHE A 294 8.12 1.82 11.72
CA PHE A 294 8.82 1.07 10.69
C PHE A 294 9.64 -0.09 11.28
N GLU A 295 10.34 0.10 12.40
CA GLU A 295 11.05 -0.98 13.10
C GLU A 295 10.12 -2.10 13.56
N LEU A 296 8.95 -1.74 14.12
CA LEU A 296 7.93 -2.72 14.50
C LEU A 296 7.41 -3.48 13.28
N ALA A 297 7.05 -2.78 12.21
CA ALA A 297 6.60 -3.41 10.97
C ALA A 297 7.67 -4.31 10.34
N SER A 298 8.94 -3.89 10.38
CA SER A 298 10.07 -4.68 9.89
C SER A 298 10.28 -5.94 10.74
N ARG A 299 10.14 -5.85 12.06
CA ARG A 299 10.19 -6.99 12.97
C ARG A 299 9.04 -7.97 12.70
N ASP A 300 7.83 -7.47 12.53
CA ASP A 300 6.66 -8.29 12.23
C ASP A 300 6.80 -8.98 10.87
N MET A 301 7.30 -8.27 9.86
CA MET A 301 7.56 -8.84 8.54
C MET A 301 8.64 -9.93 8.59
N ASN A 302 9.72 -9.73 9.34
CA ASN A 302 10.75 -10.76 9.55
C ASN A 302 10.18 -11.98 10.27
N MET A 303 9.28 -11.80 11.23
CA MET A 303 8.60 -12.91 11.90
C MET A 303 7.70 -13.69 10.91
N CYS A 304 6.96 -13.00 10.05
CA CYS A 304 6.18 -13.65 8.99
C CYS A 304 7.06 -14.43 8.01
N ILE A 305 8.21 -13.86 7.61
CA ILE A 305 9.18 -14.54 6.74
C ILE A 305 9.69 -15.81 7.43
N GLN A 306 10.06 -15.74 8.71
CA GLN A 306 10.54 -16.91 9.44
C GLN A 306 9.47 -18.02 9.50
N VAL A 307 8.21 -17.69 9.76
CA VAL A 307 7.11 -18.67 9.77
C VAL A 307 6.93 -19.29 8.37
N LEU A 308 6.99 -18.48 7.31
CA LEU A 308 6.91 -18.98 5.94
C LEU A 308 8.10 -19.87 5.58
N GLU A 309 9.31 -19.55 6.05
CA GLU A 309 10.50 -20.38 5.86
C GLU A 309 10.37 -21.72 6.60
N GLU A 310 9.88 -21.71 7.84
CA GLU A 310 9.60 -22.92 8.63
C GLU A 310 8.52 -23.80 7.96
N GLU A 311 7.44 -23.21 7.46
CA GLU A 311 6.39 -23.93 6.74
C GLU A 311 6.90 -24.51 5.41
N ASN A 312 7.73 -23.75 4.68
CA ASN A 312 8.33 -24.23 3.43
C ASN A 312 9.29 -25.40 3.70
N GLN A 313 10.11 -25.34 4.76
CA GLN A 313 10.94 -26.46 5.19
C GLN A 313 10.09 -27.69 5.54
N PHE A 314 9.00 -27.50 6.29
CA PHE A 314 8.08 -28.57 6.64
C PHE A 314 7.42 -29.21 5.41
N LEU A 315 7.01 -28.41 4.44
CA LEU A 315 6.47 -28.91 3.16
C LEU A 315 7.52 -29.65 2.35
N GLN A 316 8.77 -29.18 2.31
CA GLN A 316 9.86 -29.87 1.64
C GLN A 316 10.16 -31.22 2.30
N GLU A 317 10.13 -31.30 3.63
CA GLU A 317 10.28 -32.55 4.37
C GLU A 317 9.14 -33.52 4.08
N GLN A 318 7.89 -33.04 4.02
CA GLN A 318 6.74 -33.86 3.62
C GLN A 318 6.89 -34.38 2.18
N ILE A 319 7.23 -33.52 1.22
CA ILE A 319 7.48 -33.94 -0.17
C ILE A 319 8.57 -34.99 -0.21
N LYS A 320 9.67 -34.78 0.52
CA LYS A 320 10.76 -35.76 0.59
C LYS A 320 10.30 -37.08 1.18
N SER A 321 9.49 -37.06 2.24
CA SER A 321 8.93 -38.27 2.85
C SER A 321 8.01 -39.02 1.88
N LEU A 322 7.17 -38.31 1.14
CA LEU A 322 6.29 -38.89 0.12
C LEU A 322 7.10 -39.47 -1.04
N LEU A 323 8.19 -38.82 -1.42
CA LEU A 323 9.09 -39.30 -2.47
C LEU A 323 9.88 -40.52 -2.01
N GLU A 324 10.32 -40.57 -0.75
CA GLU A 324 10.92 -41.78 -0.14
C GLU A 324 9.88 -42.90 0.00
N LEU A 325 8.61 -42.61 0.28
CA LEU A 325 7.53 -43.59 0.27
C LEU A 325 7.24 -44.12 -1.14
N ASP A 326 7.25 -43.27 -2.17
CA ASP A 326 7.13 -43.67 -3.59
C ASP A 326 8.34 -44.50 -4.05
N GLU A 327 9.55 -44.19 -3.55
CA GLU A 327 10.77 -44.96 -3.82
C GLU A 327 10.79 -46.32 -3.09
N ASN A 328 10.17 -46.40 -1.90
CA ASN A 328 10.04 -47.64 -1.10
C ASN A 328 8.78 -48.46 -1.42
N GLU A 329 7.79 -47.86 -2.09
CA GLU A 329 6.57 -48.50 -2.57
C GLU A 329 6.53 -48.38 -4.10
N PRO A 330 7.43 -49.08 -4.84
CA PRO A 330 7.36 -49.11 -6.28
C PRO A 330 6.15 -49.94 -6.69
N VAL A 331 4.99 -49.30 -6.76
CA VAL A 331 3.73 -49.85 -7.30
C VAL A 331 3.89 -50.27 -8.78
N TYR A 332 5.03 -49.93 -9.40
CA TYR A 332 5.51 -50.52 -10.65
C TYR A 332 6.88 -51.18 -10.48
N HIS A 333 6.93 -52.32 -9.77
CA HIS A 333 7.71 -53.47 -10.24
C HIS A 333 7.03 -54.10 -11.46
N SER A 334 6.86 -53.31 -12.52
CA SER A 334 6.63 -53.84 -13.87
C SER A 334 7.98 -54.19 -14.48
N GLY A 335 8.29 -55.48 -14.45
CA GLY A 335 9.20 -56.13 -15.40
C GLY A 335 10.69 -55.99 -15.09
N ALA A 336 11.30 -57.13 -14.73
CA ALA A 336 12.74 -57.38 -14.75
C ALA A 336 13.57 -56.84 -13.57
N SER A 337 13.37 -57.43 -12.39
CA SER A 337 14.49 -57.75 -11.51
C SER A 337 14.14 -58.96 -10.67
N ALA A 338 14.53 -60.13 -11.17
CA ALA A 338 14.64 -61.34 -10.38
C ALA A 338 15.63 -61.10 -9.22
N ASP A 339 15.42 -61.81 -8.11
CA ASP A 339 16.36 -62.02 -6.99
C ASP A 339 16.08 -61.25 -5.69
N ALA A 340 14.87 -61.42 -5.14
CA ALA A 340 14.67 -61.50 -3.69
C ALA A 340 13.37 -62.28 -3.39
N GLU A 341 13.51 -63.61 -3.37
CA GLU A 341 12.45 -64.60 -3.22
C GLU A 341 11.78 -64.55 -1.84
N ASN A 342 10.48 -64.23 -1.79
CA ASN A 342 9.62 -64.63 -0.68
C ASN A 342 9.16 -66.08 -0.97
N PRO A 343 9.65 -67.11 -0.24
CA PRO A 343 9.46 -68.52 -0.61
C PRO A 343 7.98 -68.94 -0.67
N ASP A 344 7.13 -68.28 0.11
CA ASP A 344 5.68 -68.53 0.11
C ASP A 344 5.00 -68.07 -1.19
N GLN A 345 5.48 -66.99 -1.81
CA GLN A 345 4.94 -66.52 -3.09
C GLN A 345 5.39 -67.42 -4.24
N LYS A 346 6.62 -67.94 -4.19
CA LYS A 346 7.12 -68.92 -5.17
C LYS A 346 6.33 -70.23 -5.13
N ALA A 347 6.04 -70.72 -3.92
CA ALA A 347 5.21 -71.92 -3.74
C ALA A 347 3.77 -71.72 -4.24
N GLN A 348 3.19 -70.53 -4.02
CA GLN A 348 1.85 -70.21 -4.53
C GLN A 348 1.81 -70.08 -6.06
N LEU A 349 2.84 -69.47 -6.66
CA LEU A 349 2.95 -69.39 -8.12
C LEU A 349 3.13 -70.76 -8.76
N GLU A 350 3.93 -71.64 -8.17
CA GLU A 350 4.13 -73.01 -8.66
C GLU A 350 2.85 -73.84 -8.53
N ALA A 351 2.09 -73.66 -7.45
CA ALA A 351 0.78 -74.30 -7.28
C ALA A 351 -0.25 -73.82 -8.32
N LEU A 352 -0.33 -72.51 -8.55
CA LEU A 352 -1.21 -71.93 -9.56
C LEU A 352 -0.81 -72.35 -10.98
N GLN A 353 0.49 -72.45 -11.25
CA GLN A 353 1.00 -72.92 -12.53
C GLN A 353 0.63 -74.39 -12.78
N SER A 354 0.77 -75.25 -11.77
CA SER A 354 0.34 -76.65 -11.86
C SER A 354 -1.17 -76.79 -12.06
N GLU A 355 -1.97 -75.93 -11.41
CA GLU A 355 -3.42 -75.91 -11.59
C GLU A 355 -3.82 -75.48 -13.03
N LEU A 356 -3.13 -74.49 -13.60
CA LEU A 356 -3.30 -74.06 -14.98
C LEU A 356 -2.96 -75.18 -15.96
N GLU A 357 -1.83 -75.86 -15.79
CA GLU A 357 -1.45 -77.00 -16.63
C GLU A 357 -2.48 -78.13 -16.55
N GLY A 358 -3.04 -78.38 -15.37
CA GLY A 358 -4.14 -79.34 -15.18
C GLY A 358 -5.42 -78.94 -15.92
N LYS A 359 -5.81 -77.66 -15.84
CA LYS A 359 -6.97 -77.12 -16.57
C LYS A 359 -6.77 -77.16 -18.08
N ASP A 360 -5.57 -76.85 -18.57
CA ASP A 360 -5.24 -76.94 -20.00
C ASP A 360 -5.32 -78.37 -20.54
N GLN A 361 -4.86 -79.36 -19.76
CA GLN A 361 -5.02 -80.77 -20.13
C GLN A 361 -6.49 -81.20 -20.15
N GLN A 362 -7.31 -80.70 -19.21
CA GLN A 362 -8.75 -80.95 -19.21
C GLN A 362 -9.43 -80.35 -20.45
N ILE A 363 -9.08 -79.11 -20.81
CA ILE A 363 -9.59 -78.44 -22.01
C ILE A 363 -9.25 -79.27 -23.25
N LYS A 364 -7.99 -79.69 -23.42
CA LYS A 364 -7.59 -80.55 -24.55
C LYS A 364 -8.37 -81.86 -24.60
N SER A 365 -8.58 -82.51 -23.46
CA SER A 365 -9.36 -83.76 -23.41
C SER A 365 -10.84 -83.56 -23.78
N LEU A 366 -11.40 -82.39 -23.49
CA LEU A 366 -12.75 -82.03 -23.88
C LEU A 366 -12.80 -81.71 -25.37
N GLU A 367 -11.83 -80.96 -25.89
CA GLU A 367 -11.70 -80.66 -27.32
C GLU A 367 -11.60 -81.96 -28.14
N GLU A 368 -10.78 -82.93 -27.74
CA GLU A 368 -10.68 -84.22 -28.41
C GLU A 368 -12.01 -85.00 -28.39
N LYS A 369 -12.74 -84.97 -27.26
CA LYS A 369 -14.07 -85.60 -27.16
C LYS A 369 -15.08 -84.92 -28.07
N TYR A 370 -15.09 -83.59 -28.12
CA TYR A 370 -15.97 -82.83 -29.00
C TYR A 370 -15.63 -83.09 -30.47
N ALA A 371 -14.35 -83.12 -30.82
CA ALA A 371 -13.90 -83.45 -32.18
C ALA A 371 -14.29 -84.89 -32.58
N SER A 372 -14.13 -85.85 -31.68
CA SER A 372 -14.56 -87.25 -31.92
C SER A 372 -16.08 -87.34 -32.09
N MET A 373 -16.85 -86.62 -31.28
CA MET A 373 -18.30 -86.61 -31.36
C MET A 373 -18.78 -85.93 -32.63
N GLU A 374 -18.15 -84.82 -33.02
CA GLU A 374 -18.40 -84.13 -34.29
C GLU A 374 -18.13 -85.06 -35.49
N GLN A 375 -17.01 -85.78 -35.47
CA GLN A 375 -16.69 -86.76 -36.50
C GLN A 375 -17.73 -87.89 -36.58
N GLU A 376 -18.20 -88.42 -35.45
CA GLU A 376 -19.25 -89.44 -35.41
C GLU A 376 -20.60 -88.90 -35.92
N TYR A 377 -20.96 -87.67 -35.58
CA TYR A 377 -22.15 -87.01 -36.13
C TYR A 377 -22.04 -86.82 -37.65
N LEU A 378 -20.87 -86.43 -38.15
CA LEU A 378 -20.61 -86.29 -39.58
C LEU A 378 -20.74 -87.64 -40.31
N THR A 379 -20.17 -88.72 -39.77
CA THR A 379 -20.29 -90.05 -40.41
C THR A 379 -21.74 -90.55 -40.41
N LEU A 380 -22.47 -90.38 -39.30
CA LEU A 380 -23.89 -90.73 -39.24
C LEU A 380 -24.75 -89.90 -40.22
N TYR A 381 -24.42 -88.63 -40.42
CA TYR A 381 -25.12 -87.76 -41.35
C TYR A 381 -24.85 -88.14 -42.81
N GLU A 382 -23.62 -88.55 -43.13
CA GLU A 382 -23.25 -89.07 -44.46
C GLU A 382 -23.90 -90.43 -44.75
N GLU A 383 -23.95 -91.34 -43.77
CA GLU A 383 -24.65 -92.63 -43.88
C GLU A 383 -26.17 -92.47 -44.03
N ALA A 384 -26.78 -91.46 -43.39
CA ALA A 384 -28.21 -91.21 -43.52
C ALA A 384 -28.62 -90.55 -44.86
N ASN A 385 -27.66 -89.95 -45.58
CA ASN A 385 -27.85 -89.29 -46.88
C ASN A 385 -27.31 -90.10 -48.08
N SER A 386 -26.70 -91.27 -47.86
CA SER A 386 -26.42 -92.28 -48.91
C SER A 386 -27.51 -93.33 -48.97
#